data_AF-A0A2S5G9V3-F1
#
_entry.id   AF-A0A2S5G9V3-F1
#
_cell.length_a   1.000
_cell.length_b   1.000
_cell.length_c   1.000
_cell.angle_alpha   90.00
_cell.angle_beta   90.00
_cell.angle_gamma   90.00
#
_symmetry.space_group_name_H-M   'P 1'
#
loop_
_entity.id
_entity.type
_entity.pdbx_description
1 polymer ?
#
loop_
_entity_poly.entity_id
_entity_poly.type
_entity_poly.pdbx_seq_one_letter_code
_entity_poly.pdbx_strand_id
1 'polypeptide(L)' 'MLVWGFAIITAVSVVLGLRLKKKRWFALPFAVLAGYLLIEIIKVPLPFWDTITFIFDLRG' A
#
# COMPACT_ATOMS: atom_id res chain seq x y z
N MET A 1 9.87 12.32 -5.25
CA MET A 1 10.78 11.15 -5.29
C MET A 1 10.02 9.82 -5.19
N LEU A 2 9.03 9.67 -4.29
CA LEU A 2 8.20 8.45 -4.15
C LEU A 2 7.47 7.99 -5.43
N VAL A 3 6.90 8.91 -6.21
CA VAL A 3 6.16 8.59 -7.44
C VAL A 3 7.01 7.81 -8.45
N TRP A 4 8.28 8.19 -8.61
CA TRP A 4 9.21 7.52 -9.51
C TRP A 4 9.54 6.10 -9.04
N GLY A 5 9.64 5.86 -7.73
CA GLY A 5 9.83 4.52 -7.16
C GLY A 5 8.65 3.60 -7.46
N PHE A 6 7.41 4.06 -7.26
CA PHE A 6 6.22 3.29 -7.60
C PHE A 6 6.09 3.03 -9.11
N ALA A 7 6.49 3.99 -9.95
CA ALA A 7 6.50 3.82 -11.40
C ALA A 7 7.47 2.71 -11.83
N ILE A 8 8.69 2.68 -11.27
CA ILE A 8 9.68 1.63 -11.55
C ILE A 8 9.17 0.27 -11.08
N ILE A 9 8.61 0.18 -9.87
CA ILE A 9 8.07 -1.07 -9.32
C ILE A 9 6.93 -1.60 -10.19
N THR A 10 6.07 -0.72 -10.69
CA THR A 10 4.99 -1.06 -11.61
C THR A 10 5.55 -1.58 -12.94
N ALA A 11 6.53 -0.88 -13.52
CA ALA A 11 7.17 -1.31 -14.77
C ALA A 11 7.82 -2.69 -14.63
N VAL A 12 8.56 -2.93 -13.54
CA VAL A 12 9.19 -4.22 -13.24
C VAL A 12 8.15 -5.32 -13.02
N SER A 13 7.07 -5.02 -12.29
CA SER A 13 5.96 -5.94 -12.08
C SER A 13 5.34 -6.41 -13.40
N VAL A 14 5.07 -5.49 -14.32
CA VAL A 14 4.51 -5.80 -15.64
C VAL A 14 5.49 -6.64 -16.46
N VAL A 15 6.76 -6.25 -16.51
CA VAL A 15 7.80 -7.00 -17.24
C VAL A 15 7.94 -8.42 -16.69
N LEU A 16 7.96 -8.60 -15.37
CA LEU A 16 8.04 -9.92 -14.73
C LEU A 16 6.75 -10.73 -14.94
N GLY A 17 5.58 -10.10 -14.87
CA GLY A 17 4.30 -10.76 -15.13
C GLY A 17 4.18 -11.30 -16.55
N LEU A 18 4.68 -10.54 -17.53
CA LEU A 18 4.73 -10.96 -18.93
C LEU A 18 5.81 -12.02 -19.18
N ARG A 19 7.04 -11.82 -18.68
CA ARG A 19 8.17 -12.75 -18.89
C ARG A 19 7.98 -14.09 -18.19
N LEU A 20 7.46 -14.09 -16.97
CA LEU A 20 7.29 -15.30 -16.17
C LEU A 20 5.93 -15.98 -16.41
N LYS A 21 5.06 -15.39 -17.26
CA LYS A 21 3.65 -15.80 -17.50
C LYS A 21 2.83 -16.05 -16.23
N LYS A 22 3.28 -15.49 -15.09
CA LYS A 22 2.67 -15.67 -13.78
C LYS A 22 1.90 -14.40 -13.44
N LYS A 23 0.57 -14.46 -13.59
CA LYS A 23 -0.35 -13.34 -13.29
C LYS A 23 -0.17 -12.76 -11.88
N ARG A 24 0.37 -13.53 -10.94
CA ARG A 24 0.66 -13.09 -9.56
C ARG A 24 1.62 -11.90 -9.48
N TRP A 25 2.51 -11.71 -10.46
CA TRP A 25 3.43 -10.56 -10.45
C TRP A 25 2.74 -9.21 -10.62
N PHE A 26 1.55 -9.17 -11.22
CA PHE A 26 0.74 -7.94 -11.29
C PHE A 26 0.16 -7.51 -9.93
N ALA A 27 0.17 -8.39 -8.92
CA ALA A 27 -0.22 -8.04 -7.56
C ALA A 27 0.90 -7.30 -6.79
N LEU A 28 2.14 -7.36 -7.28
CA LEU A 28 3.30 -6.71 -6.67
C LEU A 28 3.10 -5.20 -6.40
N PRO A 29 2.64 -4.36 -7.36
CA PRO A 29 2.42 -2.94 -7.11
C PRO A 29 1.37 -2.69 -6.02
N PHE A 30 0.32 -3.51 -5.96
CA PHE A 30 -0.69 -3.43 -4.90
C PHE A 30 -0.13 -3.83 -3.54
N ALA A 31 0.69 -4.88 -3.49
CA ALA A 31 1.36 -5.30 -2.25
C ALA A 31 2.30 -4.23 -1.71
N VAL A 32 3.06 -3.57 -2.59
CA VAL A 32 3.96 -2.46 -2.21
C VAL A 32 3.16 -1.25 -1.71
N LEU A 33 2.06 -0.89 -2.37
CA LEU A 33 1.17 0.19 -1.92
C LEU A 33 0.54 -0.12 -0.56
N ALA A 34 0.03 -1.34 -0.37
CA ALA A 34 -0.55 -1.78 0.90
C ALA A 34 0.48 -1.77 2.03
N GLY A 35 1.70 -2.24 1.76
CA GLY A 35 2.81 -2.18 2.72
C GLY A 35 3.17 -0.74 3.10
N TYR A 36 3.23 0.16 2.11
CA TYR A 36 3.47 1.59 2.35
C TYR A 36 2.37 2.20 3.25
N LEU A 37 1.10 1.92 2.96
CA LEU A 37 -0.03 2.37 3.78
C LEU A 37 0.04 1.84 5.22
N LEU A 38 0.35 0.56 5.40
CA LEU A 38 0.49 -0.04 6.73
C LEU A 38 1.60 0.63 7.54
N ILE A 39 2.75 0.88 6.91
CA ILE A 39 3.88 1.56 7.56
C ILE A 39 3.47 2.98 7.99
N GLU A 40 2.75 3.72 7.15
CA GLU A 40 2.24 5.05 7.52
C GLU A 40 1.26 4.98 8.69
N ILE A 41 0.31 4.03 8.67
CA ILE A 41 -0.64 3.82 9.78
C ILE A 41 0.09 3.53 11.10
N ILE A 42 1.12 2.68 11.06
CA ILE A 42 1.91 2.31 12.25
C ILE A 42 2.76 3.50 12.75
N LYS A 43 3.22 4.38 11.84
CA LYS A 43 4.04 5.54 12.19
C LYS A 43 3.25 6.68 12.81
N VAL A 44 1.93 6.74 12.61
CA VAL A 44 1.09 7.77 13.23
C VAL A 44 1.04 7.51 14.74
N PRO A 45 1.58 8.41 15.58
CA PRO A 45 1.62 8.23 17.04
C PRO A 45 0.26 8.42 17.70
N LEU A 46 -0.74 8.92 16.96
CA LEU A 46 -2.11 9.01 17.43
C LEU A 46 -2.78 7.63 17.36
N PRO A 47 -3.55 7.22 18.38
CA PRO A 47 -4.38 6.03 18.30
C PRO A 47 -5.35 6.17 17.12
N PHE A 48 -5.07 5.42 16.05
CA PHE A 48 -5.91 5.34 14.84
C PHE A 48 -7.38 5.07 15.21
N TRP A 49 -7.58 4.24 16.24
CA TRP A 49 -8.89 3.95 16.80
C TRP A 49 -9.58 5.19 17.36
N ASP A 50 -8.91 6.05 18.12
CA ASP A 50 -9.52 7.28 18.65
C ASP A 50 -9.92 8.23 17.52
N THR A 51 -9.15 8.25 16.42
CA THR A 51 -9.50 9.05 15.24
C THR A 51 -10.74 8.51 14.53
N ILE A 52 -10.84 7.18 14.37
CA ILE A 52 -12.06 6.55 13.83
C ILE A 52 -13.24 6.83 14.75
N THR A 53 -13.08 6.61 16.06
CA THR A 53 -14.11 6.86 17.07
C THR A 53 -14.60 8.31 17.04
N PHE A 54 -13.68 9.27 16.88
CA PHE A 54 -13.99 10.70 16.75
C PHE A 54 -14.73 11.04 15.44
N ILE A 55 -14.25 10.55 14.30
CA ILE A 55 -14.85 10.85 12.98
C ILE A 55 -16.25 10.23 12.86
N PHE A 56 -16.42 9.01 13.37
CA PHE A 56 -17.67 8.28 13.26
C PHE A 56 -18.59 8.43 14.47
N ASP A 57 -18.23 9.28 15.44
CA ASP A 57 -18.92 9.45 16.74
C ASP A 57 -19.35 8.10 17.35
N LEU A 58 -18.46 7.11 17.28
CA LEU A 58 -18.72 5.77 17.79
C LEU A 58 -18.60 5.79 19.30
N ARG A 59 -19.66 6.19 20.00
CA ARG A 59 -19.73 6.08 21.45
C ARG A 59 -19.90 4.60 21.84
N GLY A 60 -18.82 4.00 22.35
CA GLY A 60 -18.84 2.79 23.16
C GLY A 60 -18.81 3.15 24.63
#